data_AF-A0A212C172-F1
#
_entry.id   AF-A0A212C172-F1
#
_cell.length_a   1.000
_cell.length_b   1.000
_cell.length_c   1.000
_cell.angle_alpha   90.00
_cell.angle_beta   90.00
_cell.angle_gamma   90.00
#
_symmetry.space_group_name_H-M   'P 1'
#
loop_
_entity.id
_entity.type
_entity.pdbx_description
1 polymer ?
#
loop_
_entity_poly.entity_id
_entity_poly.type
_entity_poly.pdbx_seq_one_letter_code
_entity_poly.pdbx_strand_id
1 'polypeptide(L)'
;MDLTRCLYKIGEELGSDDLAALKFLSRDHIPYRKQEPINDAWMLFQRLQERRILEESNLSFLKELLFRVNRLDLLRYYLDTSEEEMKRELHIPGRAQISAYRILLFQISEDVNKVELKEFKFFLSQEIAKCKLDDDMVRPAVSPEV
;
A
#
# COMPACT_ATOMS: atom_id res chain seq x y z
N MET A 1 -21.21 -7.26 -10.33
CA MET A 1 -20.04 -8.17 -10.15
C MET A 1 -20.05 -8.52 -8.68
N ASP A 2 -19.79 -9.75 -8.23
CA ASP A 2 -19.73 -9.95 -6.77
C ASP A 2 -18.44 -9.31 -6.24
N LEU A 3 -18.53 -8.04 -5.83
CA LEU A 3 -17.41 -7.23 -5.36
C LEU A 3 -16.70 -7.91 -4.19
N THR A 4 -17.46 -8.43 -3.24
CA THR A 4 -16.95 -9.11 -2.04
C THR A 4 -16.06 -10.28 -2.45
N ARG A 5 -16.53 -11.12 -3.38
CA ARG A 5 -15.76 -12.25 -3.90
C ARG A 5 -14.52 -11.80 -4.68
N CYS A 6 -14.63 -10.73 -5.46
CA CYS A 6 -13.51 -10.16 -6.21
C CYS A 6 -12.40 -9.66 -5.26
N LEU A 7 -12.77 -8.85 -4.27
CA LEU A 7 -11.87 -8.31 -3.25
C LEU A 7 -11.19 -9.40 -2.42
N TYR A 8 -11.92 -10.46 -2.07
CA TYR A 8 -11.34 -11.61 -1.37
C TYR A 8 -10.22 -12.25 -2.20
N LYS A 9 -10.47 -12.54 -3.48
CA LYS A 9 -9.45 -13.12 -4.39
C LYS A 9 -8.25 -12.20 -4.61
N ILE A 10 -8.49 -10.90 -4.79
CA ILE A 10 -7.40 -9.92 -4.85
C ILE A 10 -6.57 -9.96 -3.56
N GLY A 11 -7.26 -10.05 -2.40
CA GLY A 11 -6.61 -10.12 -1.10
C GLY A 11 -5.75 -11.36 -0.90
N GLU A 12 -6.16 -12.52 -1.42
CA GLU A 12 -5.38 -13.77 -1.37
C GLU A 12 -4.08 -13.71 -2.17
N GLU A 13 -4.06 -12.92 -3.25
CA GLU A 13 -2.87 -12.75 -4.10
C GLU A 13 -1.89 -11.70 -3.57
N LEU A 14 -2.27 -10.91 -2.54
CA LEU A 14 -1.44 -9.85 -1.97
C LEU A 14 -0.60 -10.38 -0.81
N GLY A 15 0.72 -10.25 -0.94
CA GLY A 15 1.67 -10.67 0.10
C GLY A 15 1.73 -9.71 1.29
N SER A 16 2.53 -10.08 2.30
CA SER A 16 2.76 -9.23 3.48
C SER A 16 3.40 -7.88 3.13
N ASP A 17 4.32 -7.88 2.17
CA ASP A 17 4.98 -6.66 1.69
C ASP A 17 3.98 -5.74 0.96
N ASP A 18 3.13 -6.31 0.10
CA ASP A 18 2.05 -5.58 -0.56
C ASP A 18 1.11 -4.96 0.48
N LEU A 19 0.68 -5.75 1.47
CA LEU A 19 -0.19 -5.26 2.55
C LEU A 19 0.44 -4.10 3.33
N ALA A 20 1.74 -4.18 3.65
CA ALA A 20 2.45 -3.11 4.34
C ALA A 20 2.45 -1.81 3.50
N ALA A 21 2.72 -1.93 2.20
CA ALA A 21 2.67 -0.81 1.26
C ALA A 21 1.25 -0.22 1.14
N LEU A 22 0.23 -1.07 0.98
CA LEU A 22 -1.17 -0.66 0.91
C LEU A 22 -1.64 0.05 2.19
N LYS A 23 -1.24 -0.44 3.37
CA LYS A 23 -1.49 0.24 4.66
C LYS A 23 -0.84 1.61 4.68
N PHE A 24 0.42 1.72 4.28
CA PHE A 24 1.12 3.01 4.21
C PHE A 24 0.42 4.01 3.29
N LEU A 25 0.09 3.60 2.06
CA LEU A 25 -0.58 4.44 1.07
C LEU A 25 -2.01 4.84 1.48
N SER A 26 -2.68 3.99 2.27
CA SER A 26 -4.02 4.26 2.80
C SER A 26 -4.04 5.16 4.04
N ARG A 27 -2.90 5.65 4.55
CA ARG A 27 -2.84 6.40 5.82
C ARG A 27 -3.60 7.73 5.83
N ASP A 28 -3.75 8.36 4.68
CA ASP A 28 -4.51 9.62 4.57
C ASP A 28 -6.02 9.38 4.73
N HIS A 29 -6.45 8.14 4.48
CA HIS A 29 -7.85 7.69 4.53
C HIS A 29 -8.18 6.88 5.77
N ILE A 30 -7.23 6.06 6.26
CA ILE A 30 -7.37 5.22 7.45
C ILE A 30 -6.22 5.59 8.41
N PRO A 31 -6.50 6.29 9.52
CA PRO A 31 -5.47 6.67 10.49
C PRO A 31 -4.72 5.45 11.03
N TYR A 32 -3.42 5.63 11.30
CA TYR A 32 -2.50 4.57 11.74
C TYR A 32 -3.06 3.66 12.85
N ARG A 33 -3.64 4.23 13.92
CA ARG A 33 -4.23 3.45 15.04
C ARG A 33 -5.34 2.49 14.61
N LYS A 34 -6.08 2.82 13.54
CA LYS A 34 -7.12 1.95 12.99
C LYS A 34 -6.57 0.91 12.01
N GLN A 35 -5.30 1.02 11.62
CA GLN A 35 -4.61 0.05 10.78
C GLN A 35 -3.89 -1.04 11.59
N GLU A 36 -3.61 -0.81 12.88
CA GLU A 36 -3.01 -1.82 13.77
C GLU A 36 -3.72 -3.18 13.75
N PRO A 37 -5.07 -3.27 13.84
CA PRO A 37 -5.76 -4.56 13.82
C PRO A 37 -5.86 -5.19 12.41
N ILE A 38 -5.40 -4.52 11.35
CA ILE A 38 -5.50 -5.02 9.98
C ILE A 38 -4.35 -5.98 9.71
N ASN A 39 -4.68 -7.28 9.63
CA ASN A 39 -3.71 -8.37 9.48
C ASN A 39 -3.62 -8.93 8.06
N ASP A 40 -4.62 -8.67 7.22
CA ASP A 40 -4.66 -9.10 5.82
C ASP A 40 -5.25 -8.00 4.92
N ALA A 41 -5.12 -8.17 3.60
CA ALA A 41 -5.65 -7.24 2.61
C ALA A 41 -7.19 -7.20 2.60
N TRP A 42 -7.84 -8.32 2.90
CA TRP A 42 -9.30 -8.38 2.99
C TRP A 42 -9.85 -7.44 4.07
N MET A 43 -9.27 -7.47 5.28
CA MET A 43 -9.60 -6.55 6.37
C MET A 43 -9.36 -5.10 5.97
N LEU A 44 -8.29 -4.80 5.21
CA LEU A 44 -8.04 -3.47 4.69
C LEU A 44 -9.17 -3.02 3.76
N PHE A 45 -9.58 -3.87 2.83
CA PHE A 45 -10.68 -3.57 1.91
C PHE A 45 -12.00 -3.35 2.65
N GLN A 46 -12.32 -4.17 3.66
CA GLN A 46 -13.48 -3.95 4.52
C GLN A 46 -13.45 -2.58 5.20
N ARG A 47 -12.31 -2.15 5.74
CA ARG A 47 -12.17 -0.80 6.35
C ARG A 47 -12.34 0.32 5.32
N LEU A 48 -11.94 0.11 4.07
CA LEU A 48 -12.15 1.07 2.98
C LEU A 48 -13.63 1.13 2.57
N GLN A 49 -14.33 -0.01 2.57
CA GLN A 49 -15.78 -0.09 2.33
C GLN A 49 -16.57 0.63 3.44
N GLU A 50 -16.24 0.39 4.72
CA GLU A 50 -16.86 1.07 5.86
C GLU A 50 -16.74 2.61 5.78
N ARG A 51 -15.67 3.10 5.14
CA ARG A 51 -15.43 4.53 4.92
C ARG A 51 -16.00 5.08 3.62
N ARG A 52 -16.67 4.25 2.80
CA ARG A 52 -17.20 4.61 1.48
C ARG A 52 -16.15 5.09 0.48
N ILE A 53 -14.92 4.64 0.66
CA ILE A 53 -13.79 4.92 -0.25
C ILE A 53 -13.70 3.82 -1.30
N LEU A 54 -14.19 2.62 -0.96
CA LEU A 54 -14.27 1.46 -1.83
C LEU A 54 -15.73 0.99 -1.90
N GLU A 55 -16.35 1.06 -3.07
CA GLU A 55 -17.74 0.63 -3.30
C GLU A 55 -17.86 -0.05 -4.67
N GLU A 56 -18.95 -0.79 -4.93
CA GLU A 56 -19.13 -1.47 -6.23
C GLU A 56 -19.20 -0.47 -7.40
N SER A 57 -19.75 0.71 -7.15
CA SER A 57 -19.78 1.85 -8.08
C SER A 57 -18.47 2.64 -8.13
N ASN A 58 -17.54 2.41 -7.19
CA ASN A 58 -16.32 3.19 -7.06
C ASN A 58 -15.12 2.33 -6.64
N LEU A 59 -14.38 1.86 -7.63
CA LEU A 59 -13.14 1.08 -7.46
C LEU A 59 -11.88 1.92 -7.69
N SER A 60 -12.02 3.23 -7.92
CA SER A 60 -10.92 4.11 -8.31
C SER A 60 -9.75 4.09 -7.32
N PHE A 61 -10.05 4.06 -6.02
CA PHE A 61 -9.02 4.03 -4.98
C PHE A 61 -8.27 2.70 -4.94
N LEU A 62 -8.98 1.58 -5.07
CA LEU A 62 -8.34 0.25 -5.16
C LEU A 62 -7.47 0.15 -6.41
N LYS A 63 -7.96 0.64 -7.55
CA LYS A 63 -7.20 0.66 -8.79
C LYS A 63 -5.91 1.46 -8.63
N GLU A 64 -5.99 2.65 -8.02
CA GLU A 64 -4.80 3.45 -7.73
C GLU A 64 -3.84 2.73 -6.78
N LEU A 65 -4.35 2.14 -5.69
CA LEU A 65 -3.54 1.38 -4.74
C LEU A 65 -2.73 0.27 -5.43
N LEU A 66 -3.40 -0.60 -6.20
CA LEU A 66 -2.76 -1.71 -6.92
C LEU A 66 -1.76 -1.22 -7.97
N PHE A 67 -2.07 -0.09 -8.63
CA PHE A 67 -1.14 0.54 -9.57
C PHE A 67 0.13 1.03 -8.88
N ARG A 68 0.02 1.67 -7.70
CA ARG A 68 1.18 2.19 -6.96
C ARG A 68 2.09 1.08 -6.44
N VAL A 69 1.53 -0.05 -6.01
CA VAL A 69 2.32 -1.21 -5.55
C VAL A 69 2.74 -2.14 -6.70
N ASN A 70 2.59 -1.70 -7.95
CA ASN A 70 2.99 -2.43 -9.15
C ASN A 70 2.32 -3.81 -9.33
N ARG A 71 1.11 -4.01 -8.78
CA ARG A 71 0.30 -5.22 -8.97
C ARG A 71 -0.59 -5.11 -10.21
N LEU A 72 0.06 -4.90 -11.35
CA LEU A 72 -0.59 -4.75 -12.67
C LEU A 72 -1.28 -6.04 -13.13
N ASP A 73 -0.80 -7.18 -12.66
CA ASP A 73 -1.42 -8.50 -12.82
C ASP A 73 -2.86 -8.50 -12.27
N LEU A 74 -3.04 -8.01 -11.03
CA LEU A 74 -4.34 -7.98 -10.36
C LEU A 74 -5.29 -6.95 -11.00
N LEU A 75 -4.76 -5.80 -11.43
CA LEU A 75 -5.53 -4.79 -12.17
C LEU A 75 -6.13 -5.36 -13.46
N ARG A 76 -5.30 -6.03 -14.26
CA ARG A 76 -5.72 -6.60 -15.54
C ARG A 76 -6.69 -7.75 -15.35
N TYR A 77 -6.37 -8.67 -14.43
CA TYR A 77 -7.14 -9.91 -14.28
C TYR A 77 -8.47 -9.73 -13.54
N TYR A 78 -8.50 -8.93 -12.48
CA TYR A 78 -9.69 -8.79 -11.64
C TYR A 78 -10.52 -7.52 -11.92
N LEU A 79 -9.88 -6.45 -12.42
CA LEU A 79 -10.50 -5.13 -12.56
C LEU A 79 -10.57 -4.64 -14.01
N ASP A 80 -10.16 -5.47 -14.97
CA ASP A 80 -10.14 -5.15 -16.42
C ASP A 80 -9.53 -3.78 -16.72
N THR A 81 -8.43 -3.45 -16.03
CA THR A 81 -7.80 -2.14 -16.09
C THR A 81 -6.36 -2.27 -16.57
N SER A 82 -6.00 -1.48 -17.58
CA SER A 82 -4.65 -1.44 -18.14
C SER A 82 -3.73 -0.45 -17.42
N GLU A 83 -2.42 -0.60 -17.60
CA GLU A 83 -1.43 0.34 -17.06
C GLU A 83 -1.57 1.72 -17.72
N GLU A 84 -1.85 1.73 -19.03
CA GLU A 84 -2.05 2.94 -19.83
C GLU A 84 -3.31 3.70 -19.41
N GLU A 85 -4.37 2.99 -19.05
CA GLU A 85 -5.58 3.59 -18.46
C GLU A 85 -5.26 4.26 -17.13
N MET A 86 -4.59 3.56 -16.21
CA MET A 86 -4.19 4.15 -14.92
C MET A 86 -3.31 5.38 -15.09
N LYS A 87 -2.31 5.34 -15.98
CA LYS A 87 -1.45 6.50 -16.27
C LYS A 87 -2.26 7.69 -16.79
N ARG A 88 -3.23 7.45 -17.67
CA ARG A 88 -4.11 8.51 -18.19
C ARG A 88 -5.02 9.07 -17.10
N GLU A 89 -5.66 8.21 -16.31
CA GLU A 89 -6.56 8.63 -15.23
C GLU A 89 -5.83 9.46 -14.18
N LEU A 90 -4.65 9.00 -13.73
CA LEU A 90 -3.88 9.66 -12.67
C LEU A 90 -3.16 10.93 -13.12
N HIS A 91 -3.00 11.15 -14.43
CA HIS A 91 -2.51 12.43 -14.96
C HIS A 91 -3.57 13.54 -14.82
N ILE A 92 -4.87 13.20 -14.81
CA ILE A 92 -5.93 14.20 -14.71
C ILE A 92 -5.91 14.82 -13.30
N PRO A 93 -5.75 16.16 -13.18
CA PRO A 93 -5.74 16.82 -11.87
C PRO A 93 -6.99 16.50 -11.05
N GLY A 94 -6.80 16.12 -9.79
CA GLY A 94 -7.87 15.78 -8.86
C GLY A 94 -8.43 14.36 -8.96
N ARG A 95 -7.91 13.51 -9.88
CA ARG A 95 -8.28 12.08 -9.92
C ARG A 95 -7.49 11.21 -8.96
N ALA A 96 -6.22 11.52 -8.74
CA ALA A 96 -5.41 10.83 -7.75
C ALA A 96 -5.96 11.10 -6.34
N GLN A 97 -6.17 10.04 -5.59
CA GLN A 97 -6.70 10.03 -4.22
C GLN A 97 -5.62 9.81 -3.18
N ILE A 98 -4.44 9.35 -3.58
CA ILE A 98 -3.25 9.27 -2.74
C ILE A 98 -2.46 10.57 -2.91
N SER A 99 -2.09 11.21 -1.79
CA SER A 99 -1.33 12.45 -1.85
C SER A 99 0.05 12.27 -2.50
N ALA A 100 0.50 13.28 -3.24
CA ALA A 100 1.84 13.28 -3.84
C ALA A 100 2.94 13.08 -2.77
N TYR A 101 2.72 13.57 -1.55
CA TYR A 101 3.59 13.35 -0.40
C TYR A 101 3.72 11.86 -0.04
N ARG A 102 2.61 11.11 0.02
CA ARG A 102 2.65 9.66 0.28
C ARG A 102 3.36 8.91 -0.82
N ILE A 103 3.10 9.27 -2.08
CA ILE A 103 3.74 8.64 -3.24
C ILE A 103 5.26 8.86 -3.18
N LEU A 104 5.69 10.10 -2.90
CA LEU A 104 7.11 10.42 -2.79
C LEU A 104 7.81 9.58 -1.71
N LEU A 105 7.22 9.50 -0.51
CA LEU A 105 7.79 8.70 0.57
C LEU A 105 7.82 7.21 0.25
N PHE A 106 6.80 6.70 -0.43
CA PHE A 106 6.76 5.31 -0.86
C PHE A 106 7.85 5.02 -1.91
N GLN A 107 8.01 5.89 -2.91
CA GLN A 107 9.06 5.75 -3.93
C GLN A 107 10.45 5.76 -3.30
N ILE A 108 10.71 6.70 -2.37
CA ILE A 108 11.96 6.71 -1.60
C ILE A 108 12.15 5.37 -0.87
N SER A 109 11.12 4.81 -0.25
CA SER A 109 11.26 3.53 0.46
C SER A 109 11.54 2.34 -0.46
N GLU A 110 11.11 2.37 -1.72
CA GLU A 110 11.37 1.32 -2.69
C GLU A 110 12.80 1.40 -3.26
N ASP A 111 13.38 2.60 -3.33
CA ASP A 111 14.76 2.82 -3.79
C ASP A 111 15.80 2.58 -2.69
N VAL A 112 15.39 2.40 -1.44
CA VAL A 112 16.28 2.25 -0.29
C VAL A 112 16.53 0.78 0.05
N ASN A 113 17.80 0.37 -0.02
CA ASN A 113 18.20 -0.97 0.38
C ASN A 113 18.46 -1.11 1.89
N LYS A 114 18.69 -2.34 2.37
CA LYS A 114 18.88 -2.61 3.80
C LYS A 114 20.12 -1.93 4.41
N VAL A 115 21.18 -1.70 3.63
CA VAL A 115 22.40 -1.04 4.09
C VAL A 115 22.13 0.46 4.26
N GLU A 116 21.57 1.09 3.21
CA GLU A 116 21.16 2.50 3.23
C GLU A 116 20.14 2.77 4.35
N LEU A 117 19.21 1.84 4.60
CA LEU A 117 18.27 1.96 5.72
C LEU A 117 18.96 2.00 7.09
N LYS A 118 20.02 1.20 7.29
CA LYS A 118 20.80 1.24 8.53
C LYS A 118 21.53 2.57 8.70
N GLU A 119 22.08 3.10 7.61
CA GLU A 119 22.71 4.42 7.60
C GLU A 119 21.70 5.52 7.90
N PHE A 120 20.51 5.48 7.30
CA PHE A 120 19.41 6.40 7.62
C PHE A 120 19.03 6.33 9.10
N LYS A 121 18.90 5.14 9.67
CA LYS A 121 18.61 4.99 11.11
C LYS A 121 19.70 5.66 11.96
N PHE A 122 20.97 5.46 11.61
CA PHE A 122 22.10 6.07 12.31
C PHE A 122 22.06 7.59 12.25
N PHE A 123 21.96 8.19 11.06
CA PHE A 123 21.88 9.64 10.92
C PHE A 123 20.64 10.22 11.61
N LEU A 124 19.48 9.56 11.48
CA LEU A 124 18.25 10.02 12.11
C LEU A 124 18.34 10.02 13.64
N SER A 125 19.05 9.05 14.24
CA SER A 125 19.28 9.03 15.68
C SER A 125 20.10 10.22 16.20
N GLN A 126 20.92 10.83 15.34
CA GLN A 126 21.72 12.01 15.69
C GLN A 126 20.87 13.30 15.62
N GLU A 127 19.97 13.39 14.66
CA GLU A 127 19.09 14.55 14.46
C GLU A 127 17.84 14.52 15.34
N ILE A 128 17.29 13.33 15.62
CA ILE A 128 16.03 13.15 16.35
C ILE A 128 16.26 12.26 17.57
N ALA A 129 16.53 12.89 18.71
CA ALA A 129 16.81 12.24 20.00
C ALA A 129 15.69 11.33 20.57
N LYS A 130 14.54 11.18 19.88
CA LYS A 130 13.35 10.46 20.37
C LYS A 130 12.89 9.29 19.50
N CYS A 131 13.57 8.97 18.40
CA CYS A 131 13.20 7.82 17.61
C CYS A 131 13.72 6.54 18.27
N LYS A 132 12.83 5.77 18.91
CA LYS A 132 13.09 4.35 19.18
C LYS A 132 13.16 3.62 17.84
N LEU A 133 14.36 3.49 17.30
CA LEU A 133 14.62 2.80 16.03
C LEU A 133 14.96 1.35 16.35
N ASP A 134 13.95 0.52 16.56
CA ASP A 134 14.16 -0.92 16.75
C ASP A 134 14.51 -1.60 15.41
N ASP A 135 15.21 -2.73 15.47
CA ASP A 135 15.66 -3.47 14.28
C ASP A 135 14.49 -4.17 13.56
N ASP A 136 13.37 -4.40 14.27
CA ASP A 136 12.13 -5.03 13.77
C ASP A 136 11.32 -4.20 12.74
N MET A 137 11.77 -2.98 12.40
CA MET A 137 11.21 -2.23 11.27
C MET A 137 11.68 -2.75 9.89
N VAL A 138 12.47 -3.83 9.84
CA VAL A 138 12.88 -4.50 8.60
C VAL A 138 11.82 -5.51 8.17
N ARG A 139 11.47 -5.52 6.87
CA ARG A 139 10.60 -6.54 6.24
C ARG A 139 10.94 -7.93 6.80
N PRO A 140 9.96 -8.73 7.27
CA PRO A 140 10.24 -10.05 7.80
C PRO A 140 10.97 -10.86 6.73
N ALA A 141 12.20 -11.28 7.05
CA ALA A 141 12.95 -12.17 6.19
C ALA A 141 12.16 -13.47 6.07
N VAL A 142 11.80 -13.86 4.85
CA VAL A 142 11.31 -15.20 4.56
C VAL A 142 12.43 -16.17 4.99
N SER A 143 12.16 -16.95 6.03
CA SER A 143 13.03 -18.05 6.43
C SER A 143 13.16 -19.03 5.25
N PRO A 144 14.37 -19.43 4.84
CA PRO A 144 14.50 -20.52 3.90
C PRO A 144 13.98 -21.79 4.56
N GLU A 145 13.00 -22.44 3.92
CA GLU A 145 12.51 -23.76 4.31
C GLU A 145 13.66 -24.78 4.25
N VAL A 146 13.66 -25.68 5.23
CA VAL A 146 14.65 -26.73 5.49
C VAL A 146 14.60 -27.81 4.41
#